data_AF-A0A7W4PSN6-F1
#
_entry.id   AF-A0A7W4PSN6-F1
#
_cell.length_a   1.000
_cell.length_b   1.000
_cell.length_c   1.000
_cell.angle_alpha   90.00
_cell.angle_beta   90.00
_cell.angle_gamma   90.00
#
_symmetry.space_group_name_H-M   'P 1'
#
loop_
_entity.id
_entity.type
_entity.pdbx_description
1 polymer ?
#
loop_
_entity_poly.entity_id
_entity_poly.type
_entity_poly.pdbx_seq_one_letter_code
_entity_poly.pdbx_strand_id
1 'polypeptide(L)' 'MSSQDKPGNAAGKQAYEARRAAKAGVSLDSWLARKEEARKVLAAPTAQPNPVLAQARSVWRRLVERAHRPL' A
#
# COMPACT_ATOMS: atom_id res chain seq x y z
N MET A 1 7.42 17.33 -7.63
CA MET A 1 6.07 17.53 -7.06
C MET A 1 6.04 16.99 -5.62
N SER A 2 6.27 17.84 -4.62
CA SER A 2 6.02 17.48 -3.22
C SER A 2 4.57 17.82 -2.92
N SER A 3 3.73 16.80 -2.75
CA SER A 3 2.31 16.97 -2.44
C SER A 3 2.15 17.66 -1.09
N GLN A 4 1.73 18.93 -1.12
CA GLN A 4 1.27 19.66 0.05
C GLN A 4 0.03 18.95 0.64
N ASP A 5 0.12 18.54 1.90
CA ASP A 5 -1.04 18.19 2.70
C ASP A 5 -1.91 19.45 2.89
N LYS A 6 -3.10 19.42 2.28
CA LYS A 6 -4.09 20.49 2.30
C LYS A 6 -4.62 20.67 3.75
N PRO A 7 -4.56 21.88 4.35
CA PRO A 7 -4.75 22.08 5.79
C PRO A 7 -6.16 21.75 6.34
N GLY A 8 -7.17 21.61 5.47
CA GLY A 8 -8.53 21.25 5.88
C GLY A 8 -8.76 19.78 6.28
N ASN A 9 -7.83 18.86 5.95
CA ASN A 9 -7.96 17.42 6.21
C ASN A 9 -6.99 16.87 7.29
N ALA A 10 -6.20 17.73 7.92
CA ALA A 10 -5.13 17.31 8.83
C ALA A 10 -5.67 16.70 10.14
N ALA A 11 -6.71 17.29 10.73
CA ALA A 11 -7.28 16.83 12.01
C ALA A 11 -7.93 15.43 11.90
N GLY A 12 -8.68 15.18 10.82
CA GLY A 12 -9.30 13.88 10.56
C GLY A 12 -8.27 12.77 10.30
N LYS A 13 -7.18 13.10 9.59
CA LYS A 13 -6.06 12.17 9.39
C LYS A 13 -5.33 11.86 10.69
N GLN A 14 -5.09 12.85 11.54
CA GLN A 14 -4.40 12.64 12.82
C GLN A 14 -5.21 11.76 13.77
N ALA A 15 -6.53 11.94 13.84
CA ALA A 15 -7.41 11.08 14.63
C ALA A 15 -7.43 9.62 14.11
N TYR A 16 -7.38 9.44 12.79
CA TYR A 16 -7.26 8.12 12.18
C TYR A 16 -5.93 7.44 12.53
N GLU A 17 -4.84 8.20 12.52
CA GLU A 17 -3.50 7.68 12.83
C GLU A 17 -3.32 7.42 14.34
N ALA A 18 -3.93 8.22 15.21
CA ALA A 18 -3.96 7.97 16.65
C ALA A 18 -4.66 6.63 16.98
N ARG A 19 -5.76 6.30 16.30
CA ARG A 19 -6.44 5.00 16.44
C ARG A 19 -5.55 3.83 16.02
N ARG A 20 -4.71 4.04 15.00
CA ARG A 20 -3.77 3.02 14.52
C ARG A 20 -2.57 2.85 15.45
N ALA A 21 -2.04 3.96 15.97
CA ALA A 21 -1.00 3.96 16.99
C ALA A 21 -1.47 3.22 18.25
N ALA A 22 -2.68 3.53 18.73
CA ALA A 22 -3.31 2.82 19.85
C ALA A 22 -3.50 1.33 19.57
N LYS A 23 -3.95 0.94 18.36
CA LYS A 23 -4.07 -0.46 17.95
C LYS A 23 -2.72 -1.21 17.96
N ALA A 24 -1.64 -0.51 17.63
CA ALA A 24 -0.29 -1.06 17.65
C ALA A 24 0.38 -0.95 19.04
N GLY A 25 -0.28 -0.36 20.03
CA GLY A 25 0.27 -0.16 21.38
C GLY A 25 1.42 0.84 21.44
N VAL A 26 1.53 1.75 20.47
CA VAL A 26 2.62 2.74 20.38
C VAL A 26 2.08 4.17 20.43
N SER A 27 2.95 5.13 20.74
CA SER A 27 2.62 6.55 20.67
C SER A 27 2.40 6.99 19.22
N LEU A 28 1.61 8.07 19.03
CA LEU A 28 1.36 8.64 17.70
C LEU A 28 2.66 9.04 17.01
N ASP A 29 3.61 9.61 17.75
CA ASP A 29 4.90 10.05 17.23
C ASP A 29 5.75 8.86 16.72
N SER A 30 5.80 7.78 17.49
CA SER A 30 6.48 6.54 17.09
C SER A 30 5.82 5.88 15.88
N TRP A 31 4.49 5.92 15.81
CA TRP A 31 3.72 5.43 14.67
C TRP A 31 4.03 6.22 13.38
N LEU A 32 4.13 7.54 13.48
CA LEU A 32 4.51 8.41 12.36
C LEU A 32 5.95 8.16 11.91
N ALA A 33 6.89 8.07 12.86
CA ALA A 33 8.30 7.78 12.57
C ALA A 33 8.49 6.43 11.84
N ARG A 34 7.81 5.38 12.30
CA ARG A 34 7.85 4.06 11.67
C ARG A 34 7.25 4.05 10.26
N LYS A 35 6.23 4.88 10.02
CA LYS A 35 5.61 5.02 8.70
C LYS A 35 6.51 5.79 7.73
N GLU A 36 7.24 6.78 8.22
CA GLU A 36 8.24 7.51 7.45
C GLU A 36 9.42 6.61 7.06
N GLU A 37 9.85 5.75 7.99
CA GLU A 37 10.85 4.71 7.72
C GLU A 37 10.32 3.68 6.70
N ALA A 38 9.08 3.22 6.86
CA ALA A 38 8.45 2.31 5.90
C ALA A 38 8.29 2.93 4.50
N ARG A 39 8.01 4.24 4.39
CA ARG A 39 7.98 4.95 3.10
C ARG A 39 9.34 4.97 2.42
N LYS A 40 10.41 5.16 3.18
CA LYS A 40 11.79 5.10 2.67
C LYS A 40 12.16 3.70 2.19
N VAL A 41 11.65 2.65 2.85
CA VAL A 41 11.86 1.24 2.46
C VAL A 41 10.98 0.82 1.29
N LEU A 42 9.74 1.30 1.18
CA LEU A 42 8.83 1.00 0.06
C LEU A 42 9.21 1.69 -1.26
N ALA A 43 10.07 2.71 -1.21
CA ALA A 43 10.71 3.28 -2.39
C ALA A 43 11.82 2.37 -2.95
N ALA A 44 12.34 1.44 -2.14
CA ALA A 44 13.10 0.32 -2.68
C ALA A 44 12.10 -0.72 -3.21
N PRO A 45 12.25 -1.18 -4.46
CA PRO A 45 11.37 -2.22 -5.00
C PRO A 45 11.62 -3.51 -4.21
N THR A 46 10.82 -3.76 -3.17
CA THR A 46 10.67 -5.10 -2.61
C THR A 46 9.79 -5.92 -3.56
N ALA A 47 10.31 -6.09 -4.77
CA ALA A 47 9.75 -6.93 -5.82
C ALA A 47 10.22 -8.36 -5.59
N GLN A 48 9.71 -9.02 -4.54
CA GLN A 48 9.59 -10.46 -4.57
C GLN A 48 8.15 -10.77 -4.97
N PRO A 49 7.89 -11.10 -6.25
CA PRO A 49 6.55 -11.43 -6.68
C PRO A 49 6.06 -12.62 -5.88
N ASN A 50 4.94 -12.47 -5.18
CA ASN A 50 4.29 -13.60 -4.52
C ASN A 50 4.00 -14.65 -5.60
N PRO A 51 4.55 -15.87 -5.49
CA PRO A 51 4.47 -16.88 -6.55
C PRO A 51 3.02 -17.26 -6.86
N VAL A 52 2.14 -17.23 -5.86
CA VAL A 52 0.70 -17.53 -6.02
C VAL A 52 0.03 -16.45 -6.87
N LEU A 53 0.34 -15.17 -6.63
CA LEU A 53 -0.20 -14.07 -7.42
C LEU A 53 0.35 -14.06 -8.85
N ALA A 54 1.63 -14.42 -9.01
CA ALA A 54 2.25 -14.56 -10.33
C ALA A 54 1.58 -15.68 -11.15
N GLN A 55 1.29 -16.83 -10.52
CA GLN A 55 0.62 -17.95 -11.16
C GLN A 55 -0.84 -17.62 -11.50
N ALA A 56 -1.59 -16.99 -10.59
CA ALA A 56 -2.95 -16.56 -10.84
C ALA A 56 -3.04 -15.57 -12.04
N ARG A 57 -2.11 -14.63 -12.12
CA ARG A 57 -2.02 -13.67 -13.24
C ARG A 57 -1.75 -14.36 -14.58
N SER A 58 -0.91 -15.40 -14.59
CA SER A 58 -0.61 -16.20 -15.79
C SER A 58 -1.83 -16.98 -16.29
N VAL A 59 -2.57 -17.63 -15.39
CA VAL A 59 -3.78 -18.39 -15.72
C VAL A 59 -4.88 -17.47 -16.24
N TRP A 60 -5.11 -16.34 -15.57
CA TRP A 60 -6.14 -15.39 -15.97
C TRP A 60 -5.88 -14.80 -17.36
N ARG A 61 -4.61 -14.49 -17.67
CA ARG A 61 -4.21 -14.03 -19.00
C ARG A 61 -4.56 -15.04 -20.10
N ARG A 62 -4.26 -16.32 -19.88
CA ARG A 62 -4.59 -17.39 -20.85
C ARG A 62 -6.10 -17.54 -21.06
N LEU A 63 -6.89 -17.35 -20.01
CA LEU A 63 -8.36 -17.41 -20.10
C LEU A 63 -8.91 -16.26 -20.96
N VAL A 64 -8.40 -15.04 -20.74
CA VAL A 64 -8.76 -13.87 -21.55
C VAL A 64 -8.33 -14.08 -23.01
N GLU A 65 -7.10 -14.49 -23.27
CA GLU A 65 -6.60 -14.78 -24.63
C GLU A 65 -7.47 -15.82 -25.36
N ARG A 66 -7.95 -16.84 -24.65
CA ARG A 66 -8.85 -17.86 -25.22
C ARG A 66 -10.26 -17.33 -25.46
N ALA A 67 -10.77 -16.43 -24.62
CA ALA A 67 -12.06 -15.78 -24.83
C ALA A 67 -12.06 -14.82 -26.04
N HIS A 68 -10.92 -14.21 -26.34
CA HIS A 68 -10.76 -13.29 -27.47
C HIS A 68 -10.44 -13.98 -28.80
N ARG A 69 -10.27 -15.31 -28.83
CA ARG A 69 -9.97 -16.02 -30.07
C ARG A 69 -11.28 -16.39 -30.79
N PRO A 70 -11.56 -15.85 -31.99
CA PRO A 70 -12.72 -16.28 -32.76
C PRO A 70 -12.57 -17.76 -33.16
N LEU A 71 -13.70 -18.46 -33.19
CA LEU A 71 -13.81 -19.89 -33.52
C LEU A 71 -13.38 -20.19 -34.96
#